data_AF-A0A7Z2Y9C9-F1
#
_entry.id   AF-A0A7Z2Y9C9-F1
#
_cell.length_a   1.000
_cell.length_b   1.000
_cell.length_c   1.000
_cell.angle_alpha   90.00
_cell.angle_beta   90.00
_cell.angle_gamma   90.00
#
_symmetry.space_group_name_H-M   'P 1'
#
loop_
_entity.id
_entity.type
_entity.pdbx_description
1 polymer ?
#
loop_
_entity_poly.entity_id
_entity_poly.type
_entity_poly.pdbx_seq_one_letter_code
_entity_poly.pdbx_strand_id
1 'polypeptide(L)' 'MKINLVFACLLLQIAGYVSLFFHLWTGLILIACSYAGLFTILFLLAQERKKEEPFNDYRDY' A
#
# COMPACT_ATOMS: atom_id res chain seq x y z
N MET A 1 11.85 -6.87 3.91
CA MET A 1 11.20 -6.02 4.96
C MET A 1 9.86 -5.43 4.54
N LYS A 2 9.66 -4.99 3.28
CA LYS A 2 8.41 -4.32 2.86
C LYS A 2 7.16 -5.22 2.86
N ILE A 3 7.34 -6.55 2.79
CA ILE A 3 6.22 -7.51 2.83
C ILE A 3 5.45 -7.43 4.16
N ASN A 4 6.13 -7.16 5.27
CA ASN A 4 5.50 -7.04 6.58
C ASN A 4 4.60 -5.79 6.67
N LEU A 5 4.98 -4.70 5.97
CA LEU A 5 4.19 -3.48 5.90
C LEU A 5 2.92 -3.66 5.06
N VAL A 6 3.03 -4.43 3.97
CA VAL A 6 1.86 -4.82 3.16
C VAL A 6 0.92 -5.72 3.96
N PHE A 7 1.47 -6.68 4.71
CA PHE A 7 0.70 -7.57 5.57
C PHE A 7 -0.02 -6.80 6.69
N ALA A 8 0.65 -5.82 7.31
CA ALA A 8 0.03 -4.94 8.31
C ALA A 8 -1.12 -4.12 7.70
N CYS A 9 -0.97 -3.58 6.48
CA CYS A 9 -2.05 -2.86 5.81
C CYS A 9 -3.26 -3.75 5.48
N LEU A 10 -3.03 -5.00 5.07
CA LEU A 10 -4.09 -5.97 4.83
C LEU A 10 -4.87 -6.31 6.12
N LEU A 11 -4.17 -6.52 7.24
CA LEU A 11 -4.82 -6.74 8.53
C LEU A 11 -5.64 -5.51 8.96
N LEU A 12 -5.14 -4.31 8.72
CA LEU A 12 -5.85 -3.06 8.99
C LEU A 12 -7.11 -2.91 8.13
N GLN A 13 -7.07 -3.36 6.87
CA GLN A 13 -8.26 -3.42 6.02
C GLN A 13 -9.29 -4.39 6.57
N ILE A 14 -8.89 -5.61 6.93
CA ILE A 14 -9.79 -6.61 7.53
C ILE A 14 -10.40 -6.06 8.82
N ALA A 15 -9.60 -5.46 9.69
CA ALA A 15 -10.07 -4.85 10.92
C ALA A 15 -11.04 -3.68 10.65
N GLY A 16 -10.78 -2.88 9.61
CA GLY A 16 -11.68 -1.81 9.16
C GLY A 16 -13.02 -2.34 8.65
N TYR A 17 -13.02 -3.40 7.85
CA TYR A 17 -14.24 -4.06 7.38
C TYR A 17 -15.04 -4.68 8.53
N VAL A 18 -14.38 -5.26 9.53
CA VAL A 18 -15.06 -5.75 10.75
C VAL A 18 -15.62 -4.58 11.56
N SER A 19 -14.90 -3.46 11.65
CA SER A 19 -15.33 -2.27 12.38
C SER A 19 -16.53 -1.58 11.73
N LEU A 20 -16.73 -1.70 10.41
CA LEU A 20 -17.92 -1.19 9.72
C LEU A 20 -19.24 -1.75 10.29
N PHE A 21 -19.23 -2.96 10.85
CA PHE A 21 -20.42 -3.57 11.45
C PHE A 21 -20.84 -2.93 12.79
N PHE A 22 -19.90 -2.30 13.50
CA PHE A 22 -20.14 -1.69 14.81
C PHE A 22 -20.19 -0.17 14.73
N HIS A 23 -19.27 0.43 13.97
CA HIS A 23 -19.13 1.87 13.83
C HIS A 23 -18.75 2.25 12.39
N LEU A 24 -19.77 2.63 11.62
CA LEU A 24 -19.69 2.86 10.17
C LEU A 24 -18.66 3.93 9.79
N TRP A 25 -18.63 5.04 10.52
CA TRP A 25 -17.70 6.15 10.25
C TRP A 25 -16.25 5.81 10.59
N THR A 26 -15.99 5.14 11.72
CA THR A 26 -14.63 4.77 12.12
C THR A 26 -14.08 3.69 11.19
N GLY A 27 -14.92 2.73 10.77
CA GLY A 27 -14.54 1.72 9.78
C GLY A 27 -14.16 2.35 8.43
N LEU A 28 -14.94 3.31 7.93
CA LEU A 28 -14.65 4.04 6.70
C LEU A 28 -13.32 4.79 6.77
N ILE A 29 -13.07 5.53 7.86
CA ILE A 29 -11.80 6.27 8.05
C ILE A 29 -10.61 5.30 8.10
N LEU A 30 -10.76 4.17 8.81
CA LEU A 30 -9.70 3.17 8.94
C LEU A 30 -9.35 2.54 7.58
N ILE A 31 -10.37 2.21 6.78
CA ILE A 31 -10.20 1.67 5.43
C ILE A 31 -9.53 2.71 4.53
N ALA A 32 -9.99 3.96 4.53
CA ALA A 32 -9.40 5.03 3.73
C ALA A 32 -7.91 5.24 4.08
N CYS A 33 -7.57 5.26 5.37
CA CYS A 33 -6.19 5.36 5.84
C CYS A 33 -5.33 4.16 5.38
N SER A 34 -5.88 2.94 5.41
CA SER A 34 -5.15 1.76 4.94
C SER A 34 -4.82 1.80 3.45
N TYR A 35 -5.73 2.31 2.62
CA TYR A 35 -5.51 2.49 1.18
C TYR A 35 -4.48 3.57 0.90
N ALA A 36 -4.51 4.68 1.63
CA ALA A 36 -3.48 5.73 1.55
C ALA A 36 -2.09 5.18 1.92
N GLY A 37 -2.01 4.35 2.96
CA GLY A 37 -0.78 3.66 3.36
C GLY A 37 -0.26 2.71 2.27
N LEU A 38 -1.13 1.87 1.70
CA LEU A 38 -0.77 0.99 0.58
C LEU A 38 -0.28 1.77 -0.64
N PHE A 39 -0.95 2.86 -0.99
CA PHE A 39 -0.55 3.72 -2.10
C PHE A 39 0.86 4.27 -1.91
N THR A 40 1.19 4.78 -0.72
CA THR A 40 2.53 5.32 -0.45
C THR A 40 3.61 4.24 -0.49
N ILE A 41 3.34 3.04 0.04
CA ILE A 41 4.26 1.89 -0.04
C ILE A 41 4.53 1.49 -1.49
N LEU A 42 3.47 1.37 -2.30
CA LEU A 42 3.57 1.01 -3.71
C LEU A 42 4.29 2.10 -4.52
N PHE A 43 4.01 3.38 -4.23
CA PHE A 43 4.67 4.50 -4.87
C PHE A 43 6.18 4.52 -4.58
N LEU A 44 6.57 4.33 -3.32
CA LEU A 44 7.99 4.24 -2.93
C LEU A 44 8.67 3.02 -3.58
N LEU A 45 7.98 1.88 -3.64
CA LEU A 45 8.51 0.68 -4.31
C LEU A 45 8.68 0.93 -5.82
N ALA A 46 7.73 1.59 -6.46
CA ALA A 46 7.83 1.96 -7.87
C ALA A 46 8.95 2.97 -8.12
N GLN A 47 9.18 3.92 -7.20
CA GLN A 47 10.32 4.83 -7.29
C GLN A 47 11.66 4.13 -7.12
N GLU A 48 11.77 3.17 -6.20
CA GLU A 48 12.99 2.36 -6.06
C GLU A 48 13.26 1.54 -7.33
N ARG A 49 12.24 0.89 -7.90
CA ARG A 49 12.36 0.18 -9.18
C ARG A 49 12.86 1.09 -10.30
N LYS A 50 12.33 2.30 -10.42
CA LYS A 50 12.79 3.29 -11.42
C LYS A 50 14.23 3.75 -11.21
N LYS A 51 14.75 3.74 -9.97
CA LYS A 51 16.15 4.07 -9.67
C LYS A 51 17.12 2.91 -9.94
N GLU A 52 16.63 1.68 -9.98
CA GLU A 52 17.41 0.50 -10.43
C GLU A 52 17.51 0.42 -11.97
N GLU A 53 16.63 1.12 -12.71
CA GLU A 53 16.57 1.11 -14.18
C GLU A 53 17.51 2.05 -14.98
N PRO A 54 18.42 2.90 -14.45
CA PRO A 54 19.32 3.66 -15.32
C PRO A 54 20.38 2.79 -16.01
N PHE A 55 20.44 1.48 -15.71
CA PHE A 55 21.37 0.53 -16.33
C PHE A 55 20.68 -0.49 -17.26
N ASN A 56 19.36 -0.40 -17.47
CA ASN A 56 18.67 -1.24 -18.43
C ASN A 56 18.25 -0.38 -19.63
N ASP A 57 19.28 0.04 -20.37
CA ASP A 57 19.18 0.73 -21.64
C ASP A 57 18.59 -0.24 -22.69
N TYR A 58 17.28 -0.50 -22.62
CA TYR A 58 16.51 -1.10 -23.72
C TYR A 58 16.24 -0.08 -24.84
N ARG A 59 17.17 0.86 -25.05
CA ARG A 59 17.01 1.98 -25.98
C ARG A 59 17.72 1.76 -27.31
N ASP A 60 18.36 0.60 -27.48
CA ASP A 60 18.98 0.12 -28.72
C ASP A 60 18.42 -1.25 -29.15
N TYR A 61 17.10 -1.34 -29.33
CA TYR A 61 16.49 -2.32 -30.23
C TYR A 61 15.67 -1.59 -31.30
#